data_AF-A0A8T4NG62-F1
#
_entry.id   AF-A0A8T4NG62-F1
#
_cell.length_a   1.000
_cell.length_b   1.000
_cell.length_c   1.000
_cell.angle_alpha   90.00
_cell.angle_beta   90.00
_cell.angle_gamma   90.00
#
_symmetry.space_group_name_H-M   'P 1'
#
loop_
_entity.id
_entity.type
_entity.pdbx_description
1 polymer ?
#
loop_
_entity_poly.entity_id
_entity_poly.type
_entity_poly.pdbx_seq_one_letter_code
_entity_poly.pdbx_strand_id
1 'polypeptide(L)'
;MKKEYLRIKGISKKIIPNEQYKKIQKISCYTERTEGLKYLVASKLKLKLLELELASGEIDKKEALLVRSKLTLLKSKIKIFESTYDKHDYDILLKLIQEIEHEIKCSTS
;
A
#
# COMPACT_ATOMS: atom_id res chain seq x y z
N MET A 1 -10.32 19.02 -8.15
CA MET A 1 -9.07 19.34 -7.41
C MET A 1 -9.23 19.29 -5.90
N LYS A 2 -9.86 20.26 -5.21
CA LYS A 2 -9.85 20.32 -3.73
C LYS A 2 -10.32 19.04 -3.03
N LYS A 3 -11.43 18.45 -3.50
CA LYS A 3 -12.01 17.19 -3.00
C LYS A 3 -11.07 15.98 -3.14
N GLU A 4 -10.37 15.87 -4.27
CA GLU A 4 -9.49 14.75 -4.57
C GLU A 4 -8.25 14.73 -3.67
N TYR A 5 -7.62 15.89 -3.45
CA TYR A 5 -6.55 16.03 -2.47
C TYR A 5 -6.99 15.66 -1.06
N LEU A 6 -8.19 16.05 -0.62
CA LEU A 6 -8.68 15.70 0.72
C LEU A 6 -8.85 14.19 0.87
N ARG A 7 -9.32 13.51 -0.18
CA ARG A 7 -9.42 12.04 -0.24
C ARG A 7 -8.04 11.40 -0.13
N ILE A 8 -7.08 11.75 -1.01
CA ILE A 8 -5.74 11.16 -0.96
C ILE A 8 -5.00 11.52 0.33
N LYS A 9 -5.23 12.73 0.89
CA LYS A 9 -4.67 13.18 2.16
C LYS A 9 -5.10 12.29 3.34
N GLY A 10 -6.34 11.80 3.32
CA GLY A 10 -6.83 10.87 4.34
C GLY A 10 -6.07 9.55 4.33
N ILE A 11 -5.83 9.01 3.13
CA ILE A 11 -5.10 7.76 2.91
C ILE A 11 -3.60 7.96 3.21
N SER A 12 -3.02 9.02 2.66
CA SER A 12 -1.58 9.29 2.73
C SER A 12 -1.06 9.40 4.16
N LYS A 13 -1.87 9.95 5.08
CA LYS A 13 -1.52 10.07 6.51
C LYS A 13 -1.32 8.72 7.21
N LYS A 14 -1.93 7.64 6.70
CA LYS A 14 -1.82 6.29 7.26
C LYS A 14 -0.61 5.51 6.73
N ILE A 15 -0.06 5.94 5.60
CA ILE A 15 0.97 5.20 4.85
C ILE A 15 2.31 5.94 4.89
N ILE A 16 2.27 7.26 4.73
CA ILE A 16 3.46 8.10 4.56
C ILE A 16 3.93 8.57 5.94
N PRO A 17 5.22 8.40 6.29
CA PRO A 17 5.79 8.99 7.49
C PRO A 17 5.58 10.50 7.54
N ASN A 18 5.31 11.03 8.73
CA ASN A 18 4.96 12.44 8.94
C ASN A 18 6.00 13.41 8.34
N GLU A 19 7.29 13.06 8.36
CA GLU A 19 8.35 13.87 7.78
C GLU A 19 8.25 14.02 6.26
N GLN A 20 8.00 12.92 5.54
CA GLN A 20 7.81 12.95 4.09
C GLN A 20 6.52 13.71 3.73
N TYR A 21 5.49 13.55 4.55
CA TYR A 21 4.24 14.29 4.42
C TYR A 21 4.43 15.81 4.57
N LYS A 22 5.23 16.26 5.56
CA LYS A 22 5.58 17.67 5.74
C LYS A 22 6.31 18.25 4.52
N LYS A 23 7.18 17.47 3.85
CA LYS A 23 7.87 17.92 2.63
C LYS A 23 6.89 18.20 1.49
N ILE A 24 5.93 17.30 1.26
CA ILE A 24 4.88 17.47 0.23
C ILE A 24 4.00 18.68 0.53
N GLN A 25 3.69 18.97 1.80
CA GLN A 25 2.87 20.13 2.15
C GLN A 25 3.48 21.48 1.77
N LYS A 26 4.80 21.56 1.62
CA LYS A 26 5.51 22.79 1.19
C LYS A 26 5.27 23.14 -0.29
N ILE A 27 4.80 22.19 -1.10
CA ILE A 27 4.48 22.41 -2.52
C ILE A 27 3.25 23.31 -2.60
N SER A 28 3.37 24.51 -3.19
CA SER A 28 2.29 25.50 -3.30
C SER A 28 1.20 25.07 -4.28
N CYS A 29 1.59 24.47 -5.40
CA CYS A 29 0.69 23.98 -6.44
C CYS A 29 -0.14 22.78 -5.95
N TYR A 30 -1.46 22.90 -6.02
CA TYR A 30 -2.38 21.88 -5.51
C TYR A 30 -2.35 20.58 -6.33
N THR A 31 -2.16 20.71 -7.65
CA THR A 31 -2.06 19.59 -8.59
C THR A 31 -0.81 18.77 -8.29
N GLU A 32 0.36 19.42 -8.29
CA GLU A 32 1.64 18.78 -7.99
C GLU A 32 1.65 18.14 -6.60
N ARG A 33 1.05 18.82 -5.60
CA ARG A 33 0.90 18.27 -4.26
C ARG A 33 0.05 17.00 -4.25
N THR A 34 -1.04 16.96 -5.03
CA THR A 34 -1.93 15.80 -5.13
C THR A 34 -1.22 14.64 -5.82
N GLU A 35 -0.56 14.88 -6.95
CA GLU A 35 0.19 13.88 -7.69
C GLU A 35 1.40 13.36 -6.88
N GLY A 36 2.08 14.23 -6.14
CA GLY A 36 3.15 13.82 -5.22
C GLY A 36 2.65 12.89 -4.10
N LEU A 37 1.46 13.15 -3.54
CA LEU A 37 0.85 12.23 -2.57
C LEU A 37 0.49 10.88 -3.20
N LYS A 38 -0.11 10.90 -4.39
CA LYS A 38 -0.46 9.68 -5.14
C LYS A 38 0.77 8.82 -5.39
N TYR A 39 1.83 9.43 -5.93
CA TYR A 39 3.11 8.77 -6.20
C TYR A 39 3.68 8.13 -4.93
N LEU A 40 3.79 8.89 -3.83
CA LEU A 40 4.35 8.35 -2.59
C LEU A 40 3.52 7.20 -2.01
N VAL A 41 2.19 7.31 -2.04
CA VAL A 41 1.30 6.23 -1.60
C VAL A 41 1.55 4.97 -2.44
N ALA A 42 1.55 5.10 -3.77
CA ALA A 42 1.80 3.99 -4.68
C ALA A 42 3.17 3.33 -4.43
N SER A 43 4.23 4.14 -4.33
CA SER A 43 5.58 3.65 -4.04
C SER A 43 5.66 2.91 -2.70
N LYS A 44 4.98 3.40 -1.66
CA LYS A 44 4.97 2.74 -0.34
C LYS A 44 4.22 1.41 -0.36
N LEU A 45 3.10 1.32 -1.07
CA LEU A 45 2.38 0.05 -1.24
C LEU A 45 3.20 -0.98 -2.03
N LYS A 46 3.90 -0.53 -3.09
CA LYS A 46 4.81 -1.39 -3.87
C LYS A 46 6.00 -1.87 -3.04
N LEU A 47 6.60 -1.01 -2.22
CA LEU A 47 7.65 -1.41 -1.28
C LEU A 47 7.14 -2.44 -0.28
N LYS A 48 5.94 -2.23 0.26
CA LYS A 48 5.34 -3.20 1.19
C LYS A 48 5.09 -4.55 0.53
N LEU A 49 4.62 -4.58 -0.73
CA LEU A 49 4.50 -5.82 -1.50
C LEU A 49 5.85 -6.54 -1.62
N LEU A 50 6.91 -5.82 -1.97
CA LEU A 50 8.25 -6.39 -2.09
C LEU A 50 8.77 -6.97 -0.77
N GLU A 51 8.56 -6.27 0.34
CA GLU A 51 8.92 -6.75 1.68
C GLU A 51 8.21 -8.08 2.01
N LEU A 52 6.92 -8.20 1.67
CA LEU A 52 6.15 -9.43 1.90
C LEU A 52 6.57 -10.54 0.94
N GLU A 53 6.88 -10.23 -0.33
CA GLU A 53 7.40 -11.20 -1.29
C GLU A 53 8.73 -11.79 -0.80
N LEU A 54 9.63 -10.96 -0.28
CA LEU A 54 10.91 -11.39 0.31
C LEU A 54 10.68 -12.27 1.54
N ALA A 55 9.84 -11.84 2.48
CA ALA A 55 9.55 -12.60 3.70
C ALA A 55 8.85 -13.94 3.40
N SER A 56 8.08 -14.04 2.32
CA SER A 56 7.42 -15.28 1.92
C SER A 56 8.36 -16.36 1.40
N GLY A 57 9.61 -16.00 1.05
CA GLY A 57 10.63 -16.94 0.57
C GLY A 57 11.05 -17.98 1.61
N GLU A 58 10.77 -17.72 2.89
CA GLU A 58 11.17 -18.55 4.03
C GLU A 58 10.06 -19.52 4.49
N ILE A 59 8.91 -19.56 3.82
CA ILE A 59 7.74 -20.34 4.23
C ILE A 59 7.75 -21.78 3.69
N ASP A 60 7.22 -22.71 4.48
CA ASP A 60 6.95 -24.11 4.11
C ASP A 60 6.06 -24.26 2.85
N LYS A 61 6.32 -25.31 2.05
CA LYS A 61 5.78 -25.48 0.69
C LYS A 61 4.25 -25.37 0.56
N LYS A 62 3.49 -25.78 1.57
CA LYS A 62 2.01 -25.80 1.51
C LYS A 62 1.41 -24.42 1.82
N GLU A 63 1.95 -23.72 2.81
CA GLU A 63 1.55 -22.35 3.18
C GLU A 63 2.07 -21.32 2.17
N ALA A 64 3.20 -21.63 1.53
CA ALA A 64 3.76 -20.82 0.46
C ALA A 64 2.80 -20.63 -0.73
N LEU A 65 1.96 -21.63 -1.06
CA LEU A 65 0.98 -21.49 -2.15
C LEU A 65 -0.10 -20.46 -1.81
N LEU A 66 -0.66 -20.52 -0.60
CA LEU A 66 -1.69 -19.59 -0.14
C LEU A 66 -1.15 -18.16 -0.11
N VAL A 67 0.03 -17.97 0.48
CA VAL A 67 0.69 -16.66 0.56
C VAL A 67 1.02 -16.13 -0.84
N ARG A 68 1.52 -16.95 -1.77
CA ARG A 68 1.78 -16.55 -3.17
C ARG A 68 0.51 -16.10 -3.90
N SER A 69 -0.60 -16.81 -3.71
CA SER A 69 -1.89 -16.40 -4.29
C SER A 69 -2.34 -15.05 -3.74
N LYS A 70 -2.19 -14.81 -2.43
CA LYS A 70 -2.53 -13.52 -1.81
C LYS A 70 -1.59 -12.38 -2.25
N LEU A 71 -0.29 -12.63 -2.39
CA LEU A 71 0.67 -11.65 -2.93
C LEU A 71 0.32 -11.26 -4.37
N THR A 72 -0.08 -12.24 -5.18
CA THR A 72 -0.55 -11.99 -6.55
C THR A 72 -1.81 -11.12 -6.57
N LEU A 73 -2.76 -11.42 -5.68
CA LEU A 73 -3.96 -10.61 -5.49
C LEU A 73 -3.63 -9.19 -5.03
N LEU A 74 -2.70 -9.06 -4.07
CA LEU A 74 -2.25 -7.77 -3.53
C LEU A 74 -1.65 -6.90 -4.65
N LYS A 75 -0.77 -7.48 -5.48
CA LYS A 75 -0.20 -6.80 -6.65
C LYS A 75 -1.27 -6.29 -7.61
N SER A 76 -2.31 -7.08 -7.88
CA SER A 76 -3.43 -6.67 -8.72
C SER A 76 -4.24 -5.52 -8.09
N LYS A 77 -4.56 -5.64 -6.80
CA LYS A 77 -5.30 -4.62 -6.05
C LYS A 77 -4.54 -3.29 -5.96
N ILE A 78 -3.21 -3.31 -5.85
CA ILE A 78 -2.38 -2.10 -5.87
C ILE A 78 -2.55 -1.37 -7.21
N LYS A 79 -2.51 -2.08 -8.34
CA LYS A 79 -2.72 -1.48 -9.67
C LYS A 79 -4.11 -0.85 -9.83
N ILE A 80 -5.15 -1.52 -9.32
CA ILE A 80 -6.52 -0.99 -9.35
C ILE A 80 -6.59 0.29 -8.51
N PHE A 81 -6.07 0.25 -7.29
CA PHE A 81 -6.03 1.40 -6.39
C PHE A 81 -5.25 2.59 -6.98
N GLU A 82 -4.16 2.36 -7.72
CA GLU A 82 -3.41 3.42 -8.42
C GLU A 82 -4.24 4.15 -9.48
N SER A 83 -5.34 3.57 -9.95
CA SER A 83 -6.25 4.22 -10.90
C SER A 83 -7.36 5.01 -10.20
N THR A 84 -7.76 4.60 -8.99
CA THR A 84 -8.95 5.14 -8.30
C THR A 84 -8.62 6.06 -7.13
N TYR A 85 -7.57 5.71 -6.37
CA TYR A 85 -7.26 6.24 -5.05
C TYR A 85 -8.47 6.31 -4.12
N ASP A 86 -9.34 5.30 -4.22
CA ASP A 86 -10.55 5.22 -3.41
C ASP A 86 -10.27 4.65 -2.01
N LYS A 87 -11.01 5.14 -1.02
CA LYS A 87 -10.84 4.69 0.37
C LYS A 87 -11.22 3.22 0.53
N HIS A 88 -12.27 2.76 -0.16
CA HIS A 88 -12.72 1.38 -0.08
C HIS A 88 -11.65 0.41 -0.61
N ASP A 89 -11.06 0.73 -1.76
CA ASP A 89 -9.95 -0.04 -2.35
C ASP A 89 -8.74 -0.06 -1.41
N TYR A 90 -8.43 1.05 -0.74
CA TYR A 90 -7.37 1.10 0.27
C TYR A 90 -7.67 0.23 1.50
N ASP A 91 -8.90 0.25 2.01
CA ASP A 91 -9.27 -0.57 3.18
C ASP A 91 -9.19 -2.07 2.84
N ILE A 92 -9.53 -2.46 1.60
CA ILE A 92 -9.31 -3.84 1.09
C ILE A 92 -7.82 -4.19 1.05
N LEU A 93 -6.98 -3.30 0.52
CA LEU A 93 -5.52 -3.50 0.49
C LEU A 93 -4.95 -3.69 1.88
N LEU A 94 -5.36 -2.86 2.84
CA LEU A 94 -4.87 -2.93 4.21
C LEU A 94 -5.22 -4.29 4.85
N LYS A 95 -6.47 -4.75 4.67
CA LYS A 95 -6.89 -6.05 5.18
C LYS A 95 -6.07 -7.19 4.56
N LEU A 96 -5.86 -7.16 3.25
CA LEU A 96 -5.08 -8.19 2.56
C LEU A 96 -3.60 -8.20 3.02
N ILE A 97 -3.01 -7.03 3.24
CA ILE A 97 -1.65 -6.92 3.81
C ILE A 97 -1.60 -7.59 5.18
N GLN A 98 -2.54 -7.28 6.07
CA GLN A 98 -2.61 -7.86 7.42
C GLN A 98 -2.78 -9.38 7.39
N GLU A 99 -3.61 -9.89 6.48
CA GLU A 99 -3.79 -11.33 6.31
C GLU A 99 -2.50 -12.03 5.86
N ILE A 100 -1.77 -11.43 4.91
CA ILE A 100 -0.49 -11.96 4.43
C ILE A 100 0.57 -11.93 5.54
N GLU A 101 0.67 -10.81 6.26
CA GLU A 101 1.60 -10.67 7.40
C GLU A 101 1.33 -11.71 8.49
N HIS A 102 0.05 -11.95 8.80
CA HIS A 102 -0.35 -12.96 9.77
C HIS A 102 0.06 -14.37 9.31
N GLU A 103 -0.19 -14.71 8.04
CA GLU A 103 0.19 -16.02 7.50
C GLU A 103 1.70 -16.22 7.51
N ILE A 104 2.49 -15.24 7.04
CA ILE A 104 3.96 -15.29 7.08
C ILE A 104 4.45 -15.53 8.53
N LYS A 105 3.88 -14.80 9.50
CA LYS A 105 4.28 -14.90 10.91
C LYS A 105 3.93 -16.25 11.53
N CYS A 106 2.74 -16.79 11.24
CA CYS A 106 2.33 -18.10 11.74
C CYS A 106 3.13 -19.24 11.10
N SER A 107 3.59 -19.08 9.86
CA SER A 107 4.34 -20.11 9.13
C SER A 107 5.84 -20.16 9.50
N THR A 108 6.31 -19.18 10.27
CA THR A 108 7.72 -19.04 10.71
C THR A 108 7.90 -19.24 12.22
N SER A 109 6.81 -19.49 12.95
CA SER A 109 6.78 -19.77 14.41
C SER A 109 6.67 -21.27 14.66
#